data_AF-A0A643FZ97-F1
#
_entry.id   AF-A0A643FZ97-F1
#
_cell.length_a   1.000
_cell.length_b   1.000
_cell.length_c   1.000
_cell.angle_alpha   90.00
_cell.angle_beta   90.00
_cell.angle_gamma   90.00
#
_symmetry.space_group_name_H-M   'P 1'
#
loop_
_entity.id
_entity.type
_entity.pdbx_description
1 polymer ?
#
loop_
_entity_poly.entity_id
_entity_poly.type
_entity_poly.pdbx_seq_one_letter_code
_entity_poly.pdbx_strand_id
1 'polypeptide(L)'
;MQCERAASSTEIAICANEDLRKLDSKLSAVYGKLASAQARQRAALRQAQLAWLKTRDQCGADKSCINAQYDERLAALQAQLREAAAYKPDSVDRQALEDLRQAVEAMRKTEPVFPLEKALDAIRIKTGVTTFANVKDGKQTGDDAHFPATRPPGVTSDEWRALLASGIEGGGENGNASYTLMDIDGDGQRDLIIDTYSGGTGLFSFVSALRREGGKFAGADGSTGRADAFEEGGYLYSINGRGANQAADWVRLRGRVYVAYWNSYYGVDNVHLLRPLTVVGEVPRLAVHYRYQLSIPKVQKDEEKGTVATLDSTLHAALTRALAQASSEVARDAGSMDKPLCPVPDTVKGDDRGAYYSYGTGHYTFEIVADMPVWVGRQCYIGRLVDWFGGYSPKDGLFAQLWMRKPEDQEQAQTYSVKGLRTAVGIKASIGKMEGDNDM
;
A
#
# COMPACT_ATOMS: atom_id res chain seq x y z
N MET A 1 13.75 -1.86 35.10
CA MET A 1 14.06 -1.17 36.37
C MET A 1 14.26 -2.20 37.48
N GLN A 2 15.02 -1.89 38.55
CA GLN A 2 15.11 -2.75 39.74
C GLN A 2 14.13 -2.24 40.80
N CYS A 3 13.03 -2.96 41.04
CA CYS A 3 11.95 -2.47 41.92
C CYS A 3 12.35 -2.26 43.37
N GLU A 4 13.38 -2.97 43.85
CA GLU A 4 13.97 -2.79 45.17
C GLU A 4 14.64 -1.41 45.35
N ARG A 5 14.90 -0.70 44.26
CA ARG A 5 15.55 0.62 44.23
C ARG A 5 14.62 1.74 43.77
N ALA A 6 13.33 1.47 43.63
CA ALA A 6 12.35 2.47 43.24
C ALA A 6 12.28 3.59 44.30
N ALA A 7 12.51 4.83 43.88
CA ALA A 7 12.58 5.98 44.77
C ALA A 7 11.54 7.05 44.44
N SER A 8 11.17 7.21 43.16
CA SER A 8 10.12 8.15 42.76
C SER A 8 8.72 7.56 42.91
N SER A 9 7.70 8.40 43.09
CA SER A 9 6.29 7.96 43.12
C SER A 9 5.89 7.24 41.84
N THR A 10 6.46 7.65 40.69
CA THR A 10 6.32 6.97 39.40
C THR A 10 6.95 5.58 39.39
N GLU A 11 8.18 5.43 39.86
CA GLU A 11 8.86 4.13 39.91
C GLU A 11 8.13 3.15 40.84
N ILE A 12 7.63 3.62 41.98
CA ILE A 12 6.81 2.82 42.89
C ILE A 12 5.51 2.38 42.20
N ALA A 13 4.83 3.29 41.48
CA ALA A 13 3.61 2.98 40.74
C ALA A 13 3.85 1.96 39.62
N ILE A 14 4.96 2.07 38.88
CA ILE A 14 5.38 1.10 37.87
C ILE A 14 5.60 -0.26 38.53
N CYS A 15 6.36 -0.33 39.63
CA CYS A 15 6.63 -1.58 40.32
C CYS A 15 5.39 -2.24 40.93
N ALA A 16 4.39 -1.47 41.33
CA ALA A 16 3.14 -1.98 41.88
C ALA A 16 2.16 -2.50 40.80
N ASN A 17 2.38 -2.20 39.51
CA ASN A 17 1.46 -2.57 38.43
C ASN A 17 2.15 -3.47 37.38
N GLU A 18 1.56 -4.63 37.09
CA GLU A 18 2.17 -5.60 36.18
C GLU A 18 2.33 -5.09 34.74
N ASP A 19 1.34 -4.39 34.21
CA ASP A 19 1.33 -3.90 32.83
C ASP A 19 2.40 -2.83 32.64
N LEU A 20 2.54 -1.90 33.60
CA LEU A 20 3.62 -0.91 33.62
C LEU A 20 5.00 -1.56 33.71
N ARG A 21 5.17 -2.66 34.47
CA ARG A 21 6.44 -3.42 34.49
C ARG A 21 6.75 -4.07 33.16
N LYS A 22 5.73 -4.57 32.45
CA LYS A 22 5.89 -5.14 31.10
C LYS A 22 6.34 -4.05 30.12
N LEU A 23 5.73 -2.87 30.14
CA LEU A 23 6.14 -1.72 29.33
C LEU A 23 7.59 -1.28 29.64
N ASP A 24 7.98 -1.22 30.91
CA ASP A 24 9.36 -0.88 31.31
C ASP A 24 10.39 -1.90 30.79
N SER A 25 10.03 -3.18 30.84
CA SER A 25 10.87 -4.28 30.33
C SER A 25 10.97 -4.21 28.80
N LYS A 26 9.86 -3.98 28.09
CA LYS A 26 9.82 -3.79 26.63
C LYS A 26 10.69 -2.60 26.22
N LEU A 27 10.56 -1.46 26.90
CA LEU A 27 11.35 -0.26 26.62
C LEU A 27 12.84 -0.52 26.81
N SER A 28 13.21 -1.19 27.90
CA SER A 28 14.61 -1.52 28.20
C SER A 28 15.22 -2.42 27.11
N ALA A 29 14.45 -3.40 26.61
CA ALA A 29 14.88 -4.27 25.54
C ALA A 29 15.07 -3.52 24.21
N VAL A 30 14.10 -2.69 23.81
CA VAL A 30 14.17 -1.88 22.57
C VAL A 30 15.34 -0.89 22.64
N TYR A 31 15.49 -0.18 23.76
CA TYR A 31 16.61 0.72 23.99
C TYR A 31 17.96 0.00 23.85
N GLY A 32 18.09 -1.20 24.43
CA GLY A 32 19.31 -2.02 24.34
C GLY A 32 19.65 -2.43 22.89
N LYS A 33 18.64 -2.84 22.11
CA LYS A 33 18.80 -3.13 20.67
C LYS A 33 19.23 -1.89 19.90
N LEU A 34 18.56 -0.76 20.10
CA LEU A 34 18.87 0.50 19.40
C LEU A 34 20.27 1.03 19.74
N ALA A 35 20.65 1.00 21.02
CA ALA A 35 21.97 1.40 21.47
C ALA A 35 23.10 0.54 20.86
N SER A 36 22.81 -0.73 20.53
CA SER A 36 23.73 -1.63 19.85
C SER A 36 23.79 -1.34 18.34
N ALA A 37 22.64 -1.13 17.70
CA ALA A 37 22.55 -0.80 16.28
C ALA A 37 23.20 0.56 15.94
N GLN A 38 23.10 1.53 16.85
CA GLN A 38 23.62 2.89 16.67
C GLN A 38 24.79 3.18 17.62
N ALA A 39 25.83 2.33 17.63
CA ALA A 39 26.96 2.46 18.54
C ALA A 39 27.60 3.87 18.56
N ARG A 40 27.65 4.55 17.41
CA ARG A 40 28.19 5.93 17.28
C ARG A 40 27.30 7.00 17.93
N GLN A 41 25.99 6.76 18.05
CA GLN A 41 25.02 7.70 18.63
C GLN A 41 24.63 7.37 20.07
N ARG A 42 25.27 6.36 20.68
CA ARG A 42 24.93 5.84 22.01
C ARG A 42 24.93 6.90 23.11
N ALA A 43 25.82 7.90 23.04
CA ALA A 43 25.87 8.99 24.02
C ALA A 43 24.64 9.90 23.93
N ALA A 44 24.25 10.30 22.71
CA ALA A 44 23.05 11.10 22.46
C ALA A 44 21.78 10.34 22.85
N LEU A 45 21.69 9.06 22.47
CA LEU A 45 20.57 8.18 22.84
C LEU A 45 20.41 8.07 24.37
N ARG A 46 21.52 7.93 25.11
CA ARG A 46 21.52 7.92 26.58
C ARG A 46 21.03 9.24 27.17
N GLN A 47 21.49 10.37 26.64
CA GLN A 47 21.04 11.70 27.09
C GLN A 47 19.54 11.88 26.86
N ALA A 48 19.04 11.52 25.69
CA ALA A 48 17.61 11.56 25.37
C ALA A 48 16.79 10.64 26.31
N GLN A 49 17.30 9.45 26.62
CA GLN A 49 16.62 8.54 27.55
C GLN A 49 16.57 9.06 28.98
N LEU A 50 17.64 9.68 29.47
CA LEU A 50 17.66 10.31 30.79
C LEU A 50 16.72 11.53 30.87
N ALA A 51 16.64 12.31 29.79
CA ALA A 51 15.69 13.41 29.71
C ALA A 51 14.25 12.90 29.73
N TRP A 52 13.95 11.86 28.96
CA TRP A 52 12.63 11.24 28.95
C TRP A 52 12.23 10.66 30.31
N LEU A 53 13.15 10.01 31.04
CA LEU A 53 12.85 9.52 32.39
C LEU A 53 12.41 10.65 33.34
N LYS A 54 13.01 11.84 33.22
CA LYS A 54 12.58 13.01 34.00
C LYS A 54 11.17 13.48 33.60
N THR A 55 10.83 13.42 32.32
CA THR A 55 9.47 13.74 31.84
C THR A 55 8.45 12.73 32.36
N ARG A 56 8.74 11.43 32.24
CA ARG A 56 7.91 10.35 32.77
C ARG A 56 7.65 10.52 34.27
N ASP A 57 8.67 10.87 35.05
CA ASP A 57 8.55 11.01 36.49
C ASP A 57 7.69 12.22 36.93
N GLN A 58 7.35 13.14 36.03
CA GLN A 58 6.37 14.21 36.30
C GLN A 58 4.94 13.68 36.44
N CYS A 59 4.65 12.48 35.93
CA CYS A 59 3.34 11.84 36.08
C CYS A 59 3.02 11.45 37.54
N GLY A 60 4.01 11.38 38.43
CA GLY A 60 3.82 10.87 39.78
C GLY A 60 3.25 9.44 39.75
N ALA A 61 2.21 9.16 40.53
CA ALA A 61 1.58 7.83 40.57
C ALA A 61 0.42 7.65 39.55
N ASP A 62 0.19 8.61 38.64
CA ASP A 62 -0.87 8.53 37.64
C ASP A 62 -0.53 7.48 36.56
N LYS A 63 -1.23 6.34 36.62
CA LYS A 63 -1.03 5.22 35.69
C LYS A 63 -1.34 5.58 34.23
N SER A 64 -2.35 6.40 33.97
CA SER A 64 -2.72 6.78 32.60
C SER A 64 -1.64 7.65 31.98
N CYS A 65 -1.13 8.61 32.76
CA CYS A 65 -0.01 9.46 32.34
C CYS A 65 1.26 8.62 32.07
N ILE A 66 1.59 7.68 32.97
CA ILE A 66 2.76 6.81 32.80
C ILE A 66 2.62 5.92 31.55
N ASN A 67 1.44 5.32 31.33
CA ASN A 67 1.16 4.52 30.12
C ASN A 67 1.40 5.33 28.85
N ALA A 68 0.78 6.52 28.75
CA ALA A 68 0.95 7.39 27.59
C ALA A 68 2.42 7.75 27.33
N GLN A 69 3.21 8.01 28.39
CA GLN A 69 4.65 8.26 28.28
C GLN A 69 5.43 7.05 27.77
N TYR A 70 5.08 5.84 28.20
CA TYR A 70 5.69 4.61 27.69
C TYR A 70 5.33 4.37 26.23
N ASP A 71 4.06 4.53 25.86
CA ASP A 71 3.59 4.29 24.49
C ASP A 71 4.27 5.23 23.50
N GLU A 72 4.30 6.53 23.79
CA GLU A 72 5.00 7.53 22.97
C GLU A 72 6.49 7.19 22.81
N ARG A 73 7.15 6.84 23.91
CA ARG A 73 8.59 6.55 23.90
C ARG A 73 8.90 5.24 23.18
N LEU A 74 8.09 4.22 23.39
CA LEU A 74 8.22 2.93 22.73
C LEU A 74 8.06 3.11 21.22
N ALA A 75 7.04 3.84 20.77
CA ALA A 75 6.85 4.14 19.35
C ALA A 75 8.07 4.87 18.75
N ALA A 76 8.60 5.88 19.46
CA ALA A 76 9.77 6.63 19.00
C ALA A 76 11.05 5.77 18.91
N LEU A 77 11.32 4.93 19.91
CA LEU A 77 12.46 4.00 19.89
C LEU A 77 12.25 2.86 18.86
N GLN A 78 11.01 2.40 18.75
CA GLN A 78 10.38 1.61 17.68
C GLN A 78 10.89 2.02 16.30
N ALA A 79 10.50 3.24 15.92
CA ALA A 79 10.81 3.85 14.63
C ALA A 79 12.32 4.02 14.40
N GLN A 80 13.06 4.53 15.39
CA GLN A 80 14.52 4.69 15.28
C GLN A 80 15.24 3.34 15.11
N LEU A 81 14.78 2.29 15.78
CA LEU A 81 15.33 0.95 15.64
C LEU A 81 15.05 0.38 14.26
N ARG A 82 13.83 0.54 13.74
CA ARG A 82 13.50 0.14 12.36
C ARG A 82 14.37 0.88 11.36
N GLU A 83 14.51 2.19 11.48
CA GLU A 83 15.38 2.98 10.59
C GLU A 83 16.86 2.54 10.67
N ALA A 84 17.36 2.26 11.88
CA ALA A 84 18.72 1.77 12.07
C ALA A 84 18.95 0.36 11.50
N ALA A 85 17.92 -0.49 11.55
CA ALA A 85 17.93 -1.85 11.03
C ALA A 85 17.54 -1.94 9.55
N ALA A 86 17.04 -0.83 8.98
CA ALA A 86 16.50 -0.79 7.63
C ALA A 86 17.55 -1.17 6.60
N TYR A 87 17.17 -2.08 5.72
CA TYR A 87 18.03 -2.54 4.65
C TYR A 87 18.36 -1.40 3.69
N LYS A 88 19.62 -1.38 3.23
CA LYS A 88 20.11 -0.42 2.23
C LYS A 88 20.50 -1.17 0.97
N PRO A 89 19.97 -0.78 -0.21
CA PRO A 89 20.26 -1.49 -1.45
C PRO A 89 21.75 -1.50 -1.78
N ASP A 90 22.28 -2.71 -1.95
CA ASP A 90 23.67 -2.96 -2.30
C ASP A 90 23.90 -2.94 -3.83
N SER A 91 25.10 -3.31 -4.27
CA SER A 91 25.44 -3.32 -5.69
C SER A 91 24.64 -4.34 -6.49
N VAL A 92 24.24 -5.47 -5.89
CA VAL A 92 23.47 -6.51 -6.55
C VAL A 92 22.03 -6.04 -6.75
N ASP A 93 21.45 -5.32 -5.78
CA ASP A 93 20.10 -4.78 -5.93
C ASP A 93 20.04 -3.70 -7.02
N ARG A 94 21.09 -2.87 -7.12
CA ARG A 94 21.24 -1.88 -8.20
C ARG A 94 21.34 -2.55 -9.58
N GLN A 95 22.09 -3.64 -9.67
CA GLN A 95 22.18 -4.43 -10.90
C GLN A 95 20.87 -5.13 -11.24
N ALA A 96 20.14 -5.66 -10.25
CA ALA A 96 18.83 -6.25 -10.44
C ALA A 96 17.81 -5.21 -10.98
N LEU A 97 17.83 -3.99 -10.46
CA LEU A 97 17.01 -2.89 -10.99
C LEU A 97 17.38 -2.56 -12.44
N GLU A 98 18.68 -2.50 -12.76
CA GLU A 98 19.14 -2.23 -14.12
C GLU A 98 18.74 -3.35 -15.10
N ASP A 99 18.82 -4.62 -14.70
CA ASP A 99 18.35 -5.75 -15.51
C ASP A 99 16.86 -5.64 -15.79
N LEU A 100 16.05 -5.35 -14.76
CA LEU A 100 14.61 -5.17 -14.92
C LEU A 100 14.33 -3.99 -15.86
N ARG A 101 15.02 -2.85 -15.68
CA ARG A 101 14.89 -1.67 -16.55
C ARG A 101 15.17 -2.02 -18.01
N GLN A 102 16.26 -2.76 -18.27
CA GLN A 102 16.63 -3.20 -19.61
C GLN A 102 15.61 -4.17 -20.20
N ALA A 103 15.10 -5.11 -19.41
CA ALA A 103 14.06 -6.05 -19.84
C ALA A 103 12.77 -5.33 -20.24
N VAL A 104 12.30 -4.38 -19.43
CA VAL A 104 11.10 -3.58 -19.75
C VAL A 104 11.35 -2.70 -20.99
N GLU A 105 12.52 -2.07 -21.12
CA GLU A 105 12.88 -1.26 -22.28
C GLU A 105 12.96 -2.08 -23.58
N ALA A 106 13.48 -3.32 -23.51
CA ALA A 106 13.49 -4.24 -24.63
C ALA A 106 12.06 -4.65 -25.02
N MET A 107 11.25 -5.03 -24.03
CA MET A 107 9.87 -5.46 -24.24
C MET A 107 9.00 -4.34 -24.82
N ARG A 108 9.22 -3.09 -24.41
CA ARG A 108 8.51 -1.90 -24.92
C ARG A 108 8.56 -1.74 -26.43
N LYS A 109 9.63 -2.22 -27.07
CA LYS A 109 9.80 -2.11 -28.53
C LYS A 109 8.84 -2.99 -29.31
N THR A 110 8.38 -4.10 -28.72
CA THR A 110 7.49 -5.07 -29.36
C THR A 110 6.10 -5.11 -28.73
N GLU A 111 6.00 -4.82 -27.43
CA GLU A 111 4.79 -4.86 -26.62
C GLU A 111 4.59 -3.53 -25.86
N PRO A 112 4.30 -2.41 -26.56
CA PRO A 112 4.25 -1.09 -25.94
C PRO A 112 3.09 -0.88 -24.95
N VAL A 113 2.07 -1.75 -24.98
CA VAL A 113 0.89 -1.67 -24.09
C VAL A 113 1.11 -2.41 -22.77
N PHE A 114 1.89 -3.50 -22.76
CA PHE A 114 2.12 -4.34 -21.57
C PHE A 114 3.60 -4.70 -21.35
N PRO A 115 4.56 -3.76 -21.49
CA PRO A 115 5.96 -4.13 -21.43
C PRO A 115 6.40 -4.55 -20.03
N LEU A 116 5.83 -3.93 -19.00
CA LEU A 116 6.15 -4.23 -17.61
C LEU A 116 5.66 -5.63 -17.23
N GLU A 117 4.38 -5.92 -17.47
CA GLU A 117 3.76 -7.20 -17.11
C GLU A 117 4.45 -8.38 -17.79
N LYS A 118 4.80 -8.21 -19.08
CA LYS A 118 5.53 -9.24 -19.84
C LYS A 118 6.95 -9.45 -19.32
N ALA A 119 7.65 -8.38 -18.94
CA ALA A 119 8.99 -8.48 -18.36
C ALA A 119 8.97 -9.15 -16.98
N LEU A 120 7.99 -8.79 -16.12
CA LEU A 120 7.83 -9.40 -14.80
C LEU A 120 7.43 -10.88 -14.89
N ASP A 121 6.49 -11.25 -15.77
CA ASP A 121 6.08 -12.65 -15.94
C ASP A 121 7.23 -13.56 -16.35
N ALA A 122 8.20 -13.04 -17.11
CA ALA A 122 9.39 -13.78 -17.54
C ALA A 122 10.35 -14.13 -16.39
N ILE A 123 10.37 -13.34 -15.31
CA ILE A 123 11.25 -13.52 -14.15
C ILE A 123 10.51 -13.97 -12.88
N ARG A 124 9.18 -14.13 -12.97
CA ARG A 124 8.31 -14.55 -11.87
C ARG A 124 8.65 -15.97 -11.41
N ILE A 125 8.65 -16.17 -10.10
CA ILE A 125 8.83 -17.49 -9.49
C ILE A 125 7.53 -18.28 -9.64
N LYS A 126 7.59 -19.41 -10.34
CA LYS A 126 6.42 -20.26 -10.66
C LYS A 126 6.48 -21.66 -10.03
N THR A 127 7.62 -22.07 -9.50
CA THR A 127 7.87 -23.42 -8.98
C THR A 127 8.54 -23.35 -7.60
N GLY A 128 8.49 -24.46 -6.86
CA GLY A 128 9.06 -24.52 -5.50
C GLY A 128 8.24 -23.78 -4.44
N VAL A 129 6.97 -23.49 -4.76
CA VAL A 129 6.04 -22.73 -3.91
C VAL A 129 4.92 -23.66 -3.43
N THR A 130 4.51 -23.53 -2.17
CA THR A 130 3.30 -24.18 -1.65
C THR A 130 2.44 -23.14 -0.96
N THR A 131 1.19 -23.03 -1.38
CA THR A 131 0.22 -22.08 -0.82
C THR A 131 -0.91 -22.83 -0.15
N PHE A 132 -1.34 -22.33 1.00
CA PHE A 132 -2.52 -22.80 1.72
C PHE A 132 -3.16 -21.60 2.45
N ALA A 133 -4.38 -21.77 2.94
CA ALA A 133 -5.10 -20.70 3.64
C ALA A 133 -5.72 -21.22 4.93
N ASN A 134 -6.19 -20.30 5.76
CA ASN A 134 -7.08 -20.66 6.85
C ASN A 134 -8.33 -21.37 6.31
N VAL A 135 -8.89 -22.24 7.15
CA VAL A 135 -10.06 -23.07 6.83
C VAL A 135 -11.24 -22.64 7.69
N LYS A 136 -12.46 -22.90 7.21
CA LYS A 136 -13.68 -22.72 7.98
C LYS A 136 -14.23 -24.09 8.37
N ASP A 137 -14.61 -24.24 9.63
CA ASP A 137 -15.19 -25.48 10.17
C ASP A 137 -16.61 -25.77 9.60
N GLY A 138 -17.28 -24.76 9.02
CA GLY A 138 -18.63 -24.86 8.47
C GLY A 138 -18.87 -24.07 7.18
N LYS A 139 -20.08 -24.24 6.60
CA LYS A 139 -20.59 -23.44 5.47
C LYS A 139 -21.46 -22.25 5.92
N GLN A 140 -21.58 -22.03 7.23
CA GLN A 140 -22.44 -20.97 7.74
C GLN A 140 -21.75 -19.61 7.60
N THR A 141 -22.54 -18.59 7.26
CA THR A 141 -22.11 -17.20 7.25
C THR A 141 -21.90 -16.75 8.70
N GLY A 142 -20.65 -16.54 9.10
CA GLY A 142 -20.29 -16.08 10.45
C GLY A 142 -19.15 -16.86 11.11
N ASP A 143 -18.76 -18.02 10.56
CA ASP A 143 -17.60 -18.74 11.07
C ASP A 143 -16.31 -18.03 10.64
N ASP A 144 -15.52 -17.64 11.63
CA ASP A 144 -14.17 -17.15 11.46
C ASP A 144 -13.31 -18.28 10.90
N ALA A 145 -12.49 -17.96 9.90
CA ALA A 145 -11.51 -18.91 9.41
C ALA A 145 -10.37 -19.04 10.44
N HIS A 146 -9.79 -20.22 10.55
CA HIS A 146 -8.72 -20.49 11.50
C HIS A 146 -7.57 -21.23 10.83
N PHE A 147 -6.41 -21.21 11.49
CA PHE A 147 -5.25 -21.95 11.02
C PHE A 147 -5.61 -23.44 10.86
N PRO A 148 -5.15 -24.12 9.78
CA PRO A 148 -5.50 -25.52 9.55
C PRO A 148 -5.14 -26.41 10.75
N ALA A 149 -6.06 -27.30 11.17
CA ALA A 149 -5.78 -28.29 12.20
C ALA A 149 -4.95 -29.48 11.69
N THR A 150 -4.96 -29.69 10.37
CA THR A 150 -4.24 -30.77 9.69
C THR A 150 -3.22 -30.20 8.72
N ARG A 151 -2.13 -30.94 8.52
CA ARG A 151 -1.02 -30.52 7.65
C ARG A 151 -1.51 -30.36 6.20
N PRO A 152 -1.39 -29.16 5.60
CA PRO A 152 -1.80 -28.95 4.21
C PRO A 152 -0.95 -29.76 3.21
N PRO A 153 -1.51 -30.10 2.02
CA PRO A 153 -0.74 -30.72 0.94
C PRO A 153 0.48 -29.89 0.54
N GLY A 154 1.61 -30.54 0.24
CA GLY A 154 2.86 -29.87 -0.14
C GLY A 154 3.66 -29.29 1.03
N VAL A 155 3.12 -29.30 2.26
CA VAL A 155 3.85 -28.95 3.48
C VAL A 155 4.50 -30.22 4.05
N THR A 156 5.80 -30.16 4.33
CA THR A 156 6.54 -31.30 4.91
C THR A 156 6.25 -31.46 6.41
N SER A 157 6.58 -32.62 6.99
CA SER A 157 6.41 -32.84 8.44
C SER A 157 7.22 -31.86 9.28
N ASP A 158 8.39 -31.47 8.78
CA ASP A 158 9.31 -30.58 9.49
C ASP A 158 8.85 -29.12 9.43
N GLU A 159 8.37 -28.66 8.28
CA GLU A 159 7.75 -27.33 8.16
C GLU A 159 6.46 -27.24 8.97
N TRP A 160 5.65 -28.30 8.98
CA TRP A 160 4.44 -28.34 9.79
C TRP A 160 4.73 -28.15 11.28
N ARG A 161 5.78 -28.83 11.78
CA ARG A 161 6.23 -28.65 13.16
C ARG A 161 6.68 -27.21 13.41
N ALA A 162 7.38 -26.60 12.45
CA ALA A 162 7.83 -25.22 12.57
C ALA A 162 6.68 -24.21 12.57
N LEU A 163 5.68 -24.39 11.71
CA LEU A 163 4.46 -23.57 11.68
C LEU A 163 3.75 -23.58 13.04
N LEU A 164 3.50 -24.79 13.60
CA LEU A 164 2.87 -24.93 14.90
C LEU A 164 3.71 -24.33 16.04
N ALA A 165 5.04 -24.47 15.98
CA ALA A 165 5.94 -23.93 16.99
C ALA A 165 6.11 -22.40 16.92
N SER A 166 5.65 -21.77 15.84
CA SER A 166 5.74 -20.32 15.61
C SER A 166 4.58 -19.54 16.23
N GLY A 167 3.48 -20.22 16.61
CA GLY A 167 2.32 -19.57 17.21
C GLY A 167 1.58 -18.65 16.24
N ILE A 168 1.41 -19.08 14.99
CA ILE A 168 0.65 -18.36 13.96
C ILE A 168 -0.85 -18.57 14.23
N GLU A 169 -1.56 -17.52 14.62
CA GLU A 169 -2.95 -17.61 15.12
C GLU A 169 -4.02 -17.35 14.06
N GLY A 170 -3.74 -17.61 12.78
CA GLY A 170 -4.79 -17.53 11.76
C GLY A 170 -5.30 -16.11 11.47
N GLY A 171 -4.48 -15.08 11.69
CA GLY A 171 -4.88 -13.66 11.76
C GLY A 171 -5.75 -13.09 10.62
N GLY A 172 -6.08 -11.81 10.77
CA GLY A 172 -6.89 -11.06 9.81
C GLY A 172 -8.37 -10.98 10.19
N GLU A 173 -9.10 -10.07 9.53
CA GLU A 173 -10.52 -9.87 9.75
C GLU A 173 -11.29 -11.16 9.42
N ASN A 174 -12.09 -11.63 10.38
CA ASN A 174 -12.79 -12.92 10.33
C ASN A 174 -11.84 -14.12 10.08
N GLY A 175 -10.57 -13.98 10.49
CA GLY A 175 -9.51 -14.96 10.31
C GLY A 175 -9.10 -15.20 8.86
N ASN A 176 -9.27 -14.21 7.97
CA ASN A 176 -8.88 -14.35 6.58
C ASN A 176 -7.37 -14.12 6.39
N ALA A 177 -6.60 -15.21 6.33
CA ALA A 177 -5.20 -15.20 5.97
C ALA A 177 -4.82 -16.37 5.05
N SER A 178 -3.79 -16.13 4.24
CA SER A 178 -3.14 -17.14 3.42
C SER A 178 -1.64 -17.19 3.66
N TYR A 179 -1.05 -18.34 3.38
CA TYR A 179 0.34 -18.67 3.66
C TYR A 179 0.99 -19.21 2.42
N THR A 180 2.22 -18.78 2.18
CA THR A 180 3.04 -19.31 1.09
C THR A 180 4.40 -19.72 1.62
N LEU A 181 4.79 -20.97 1.38
CA LEU A 181 6.12 -21.50 1.66
C LEU A 181 6.97 -21.47 0.40
N MET A 182 8.11 -20.80 0.45
CA MET A 182 9.11 -20.78 -0.62
C MET A 182 10.50 -20.50 -0.07
N ASP A 183 11.54 -21.00 -0.72
CA ASP A 183 12.93 -20.72 -0.36
C ASP A 183 13.33 -19.32 -0.86
N ILE A 184 13.40 -18.35 0.07
CA ILE A 184 13.62 -16.93 -0.25
C ILE A 184 15.11 -16.60 -0.20
N ASP A 185 15.85 -17.13 0.78
CA ASP A 185 17.28 -16.83 0.95
C ASP A 185 18.23 -17.88 0.32
N GLY A 186 17.69 -18.95 -0.24
CA GLY A 186 18.43 -19.95 -1.02
C GLY A 186 19.16 -20.98 -0.17
N ASP A 187 18.80 -21.12 1.11
CA ASP A 187 19.44 -22.06 2.04
C ASP A 187 18.91 -23.51 1.92
N GLY A 188 17.92 -23.73 1.03
CA GLY A 188 17.26 -25.01 0.81
C GLY A 188 16.13 -25.31 1.79
N GLN A 189 15.86 -24.41 2.74
CA GLN A 189 14.69 -24.42 3.60
C GLN A 189 13.70 -23.36 3.13
N ARG A 190 12.41 -23.68 3.19
CA ARG A 190 11.38 -22.72 2.78
C ARG A 190 11.04 -21.79 3.93
N ASP A 191 11.00 -20.51 3.62
CA ASP A 191 10.53 -19.42 4.45
C ASP A 191 9.01 -19.26 4.31
N LEU A 192 8.42 -18.49 5.22
CA LEU A 192 6.98 -18.29 5.30
C LEU A 192 6.61 -16.87 4.89
N ILE A 193 5.68 -16.79 3.95
CA ILE A 193 4.96 -15.57 3.60
C ILE A 193 3.56 -15.67 4.18
N ILE A 194 3.09 -14.59 4.81
CA ILE A 194 1.74 -14.49 5.36
C ILE A 194 1.06 -13.30 4.71
N ASP A 195 -0.06 -13.51 4.04
CA ASP A 195 -0.97 -12.46 3.55
C ASP A 195 -2.19 -12.45 4.47
N THR A 196 -2.38 -11.33 5.15
CA THR A 196 -3.46 -11.17 6.13
C THR A 196 -4.39 -10.05 5.73
N TYR A 197 -5.65 -10.37 5.54
CA TYR A 197 -6.70 -9.40 5.22
C TYR A 197 -7.13 -8.67 6.48
N SER A 198 -7.16 -7.34 6.46
CA SER A 198 -7.65 -6.50 7.57
C SER A 198 -8.94 -5.75 7.23
N GLY A 199 -9.37 -5.79 5.97
CA GLY A 199 -10.61 -5.19 5.49
C GLY A 199 -10.75 -3.69 5.72
N GLY A 200 -11.87 -3.28 6.32
CA GLY A 200 -12.30 -1.87 6.36
C GLY A 200 -12.79 -1.34 5.00
N THR A 201 -13.01 -0.02 4.89
CA THR A 201 -13.52 0.58 3.64
C THR A 201 -12.51 0.48 2.48
N GLY A 202 -11.21 0.46 2.80
CA GLY A 202 -10.11 0.28 1.84
C GLY A 202 -9.85 -1.17 1.42
N LEU A 203 -10.39 -2.17 2.14
CA LEU A 203 -10.15 -3.59 1.87
C LEU A 203 -8.64 -3.94 1.91
N PHE A 204 -7.99 -3.61 3.02
CA PHE A 204 -6.54 -3.77 3.14
C PHE A 204 -6.11 -5.24 3.30
N SER A 205 -4.98 -5.57 2.69
CA SER A 205 -4.18 -6.76 2.98
C SER A 205 -2.76 -6.36 3.35
N PHE A 206 -2.15 -7.08 4.29
CA PHE A 206 -0.77 -6.87 4.73
C PHE A 206 0.02 -8.17 4.55
N VAL A 207 1.16 -8.06 3.89
CA VAL A 207 2.00 -9.21 3.56
C VAL A 207 3.31 -9.15 4.33
N SER A 208 3.63 -10.23 5.05
CA SER A 208 4.86 -10.38 5.84
C SER A 208 5.70 -11.55 5.33
N ALA A 209 7.01 -11.48 5.50
CA ALA A 209 7.94 -12.57 5.19
C ALA A 209 8.79 -12.92 6.42
N LEU A 210 8.77 -14.19 6.82
CA LEU A 210 9.39 -14.71 8.02
C LEU A 210 10.42 -15.77 7.65
N ARG A 211 11.64 -15.62 8.18
CA ARG A 211 12.73 -16.58 7.95
C ARG A 211 12.48 -17.83 8.76
N ARG A 212 12.81 -18.98 8.20
CA ARG A 212 12.90 -20.23 8.95
C ARG A 212 14.19 -20.30 9.76
N GLU A 213 14.09 -20.28 11.09
CA GLU A 213 15.24 -20.35 11.98
C GLU A 213 14.90 -21.08 13.28
N GLY A 214 15.79 -21.96 13.75
CA GLY A 214 15.61 -22.66 15.02
C GLY A 214 14.34 -23.53 15.11
N GLY A 215 13.85 -24.03 13.97
CA GLY A 215 12.62 -24.80 13.90
C GLY A 215 11.34 -23.96 14.07
N LYS A 216 11.41 -22.65 13.85
CA LYS A 216 10.29 -21.70 13.85
C LYS A 216 10.42 -20.70 12.69
N PHE A 217 9.41 -19.88 12.52
CA PHE A 217 9.40 -18.74 11.59
C PHE A 217 9.45 -17.43 12.38
N ALA A 218 10.35 -16.52 11.99
CA ALA A 218 10.52 -15.23 12.63
C ALA A 218 10.75 -14.11 11.60
N GLY A 219 10.11 -12.96 11.81
CA GLY A 219 10.27 -11.76 10.99
C GLY A 219 11.62 -11.07 11.24
N ALA A 220 12.04 -10.24 10.27
CA ALA A 220 13.32 -9.55 10.31
C ALA A 220 13.48 -8.53 11.46
N ASP A 221 12.37 -8.03 11.98
CA ASP A 221 12.27 -7.14 13.15
C ASP A 221 12.09 -7.93 14.47
N GLY A 222 12.02 -9.26 14.40
CA GLY A 222 11.72 -10.15 15.53
C GLY A 222 10.22 -10.35 15.77
N SER A 223 9.35 -9.89 14.87
CA SER A 223 7.92 -10.20 14.90
C SER A 223 7.67 -11.69 14.65
N THR A 224 6.61 -12.24 15.24
CA THR A 224 6.23 -13.66 15.09
C THR A 224 5.07 -13.84 14.11
N GLY A 225 4.75 -12.83 13.29
CA GLY A 225 3.60 -12.88 12.36
C GLY A 225 2.24 -12.95 13.06
N ARG A 226 2.13 -12.43 14.29
CA ARG A 226 0.86 -12.35 15.02
C ARG A 226 -0.04 -11.25 14.43
N ALA A 227 -1.34 -11.41 14.61
CA ALA A 227 -2.37 -10.50 14.12
C ALA A 227 -2.33 -9.09 14.77
N ASP A 228 -1.62 -8.91 15.88
CA ASP A 228 -1.38 -7.59 16.51
C ASP A 228 -0.20 -6.83 15.86
N ALA A 229 0.55 -7.46 14.95
CA ALA A 229 1.70 -6.85 14.26
C ALA A 229 1.32 -5.76 13.25
N PHE A 230 0.02 -5.50 12.99
CA PHE A 230 -0.45 -4.40 12.15
C PHE A 230 -0.13 -3.03 12.77
N GLU A 231 -0.29 -2.89 14.09
CA GLU A 231 0.02 -1.64 14.80
C GLU A 231 1.53 -1.41 14.92
N GLU A 232 2.33 -2.47 14.82
CA GLU A 232 3.79 -2.40 14.89
C GLU A 232 4.47 -2.43 13.53
N GLY A 233 3.80 -2.16 12.40
CA GLY A 233 4.44 -1.93 11.09
C GLY A 233 5.46 -3.01 10.67
N GLY A 234 5.24 -4.27 11.06
CA GLY A 234 6.15 -5.40 10.84
C GLY A 234 5.91 -6.14 9.53
N TYR A 235 5.17 -5.55 8.60
CA TYR A 235 4.83 -6.13 7.29
C TYR A 235 5.81 -5.66 6.20
N LEU A 236 5.94 -6.44 5.15
CA LEU A 236 6.79 -6.17 3.99
C LEU A 236 6.13 -5.15 3.04
N TYR A 237 4.84 -5.30 2.77
CA TYR A 237 4.03 -4.34 2.00
C TYR A 237 2.53 -4.50 2.33
N SER A 238 1.74 -3.49 1.98
CA SER A 238 0.28 -3.51 2.04
C SER A 238 -0.34 -3.36 0.66
N ILE A 239 -1.57 -3.83 0.52
CA ILE A 239 -2.42 -3.61 -0.66
C ILE A 239 -3.73 -2.98 -0.18
N ASN A 240 -4.10 -1.85 -0.78
CA ASN A 240 -5.41 -1.22 -0.61
C ASN A 240 -6.32 -1.56 -1.81
N GLY A 241 -7.28 -2.45 -1.58
CA GLY A 241 -8.15 -2.96 -2.64
C GLY A 241 -9.14 -1.97 -3.24
N ARG A 242 -9.34 -0.79 -2.62
CA ARG A 242 -10.31 0.21 -3.12
C ARG A 242 -9.67 1.57 -3.46
N GLY A 243 -8.61 1.96 -2.79
CA GLY A 243 -8.00 3.29 -2.86
C GLY A 243 -6.62 3.34 -3.50
N ALA A 244 -6.18 2.26 -4.15
CA ALA A 244 -4.94 2.23 -4.90
C ALA A 244 -5.01 1.17 -6.02
N ASN A 245 -4.01 1.18 -6.90
CA ASN A 245 -3.76 0.09 -7.84
C ASN A 245 -2.41 -0.54 -7.49
N GLN A 246 -2.46 -1.43 -6.51
CA GLN A 246 -1.30 -2.10 -5.94
C GLN A 246 -1.36 -3.59 -6.19
N ALA A 247 -0.22 -4.18 -6.57
CA ALA A 247 -0.04 -5.62 -6.60
C ALA A 247 1.44 -5.99 -6.51
N ALA A 248 1.72 -7.27 -6.37
CA ALA A 248 3.07 -7.76 -6.12
C ALA A 248 3.33 -9.09 -6.80
N ASP A 249 4.56 -9.24 -7.30
CA ASP A 249 5.08 -10.51 -7.81
C ASP A 249 6.35 -10.92 -7.09
N TRP A 250 6.47 -12.21 -6.78
CA TRP A 250 7.72 -12.81 -6.33
C TRP A 250 8.59 -13.12 -7.54
N VAL A 251 9.73 -12.45 -7.65
CA VAL A 251 10.62 -12.53 -8.83
C VAL A 251 12.03 -12.94 -8.43
N ARG A 252 12.78 -13.53 -9.36
CA ARG A 252 14.18 -13.87 -9.17
C ARG A 252 15.07 -13.06 -10.11
N LEU A 253 15.98 -12.27 -9.55
CA LEU A 253 16.96 -11.46 -10.28
C LEU A 253 18.33 -11.66 -9.65
N ARG A 254 19.37 -11.87 -10.47
CA ARG A 254 20.75 -12.03 -9.99
C ARG A 254 20.91 -13.06 -8.85
N GLY A 255 20.16 -14.17 -8.93
CA GLY A 255 20.17 -15.24 -7.92
C GLY A 255 19.47 -14.91 -6.60
N ARG A 256 18.85 -13.73 -6.50
CA ARG A 256 18.13 -13.24 -5.32
C ARG A 256 16.62 -13.20 -5.56
N VAL A 257 15.84 -13.51 -4.54
CA VAL A 257 14.37 -13.36 -4.55
C VAL A 257 13.98 -11.94 -4.13
N TYR A 258 13.16 -11.26 -4.91
CA TYR A 258 12.58 -9.97 -4.60
C TYR A 258 11.05 -10.05 -4.64
N VAL A 259 10.40 -9.13 -3.92
CA VAL A 259 9.03 -8.75 -4.26
C VAL A 259 9.11 -7.56 -5.21
N ALA A 260 8.59 -7.72 -6.42
CA ALA A 260 8.28 -6.62 -7.32
C ALA A 260 6.90 -6.08 -6.95
N TYR A 261 6.86 -5.16 -5.98
CA TYR A 261 5.63 -4.51 -5.51
C TYR A 261 5.40 -3.26 -6.33
N TRP A 262 4.29 -3.18 -7.07
CA TRP A 262 3.96 -1.97 -7.81
C TRP A 262 2.80 -1.21 -7.16
N ASN A 263 2.91 0.10 -7.21
CA ASN A 263 1.87 1.06 -6.85
C ASN A 263 1.70 2.00 -8.06
N SER A 264 0.54 1.90 -8.70
CA SER A 264 0.27 2.56 -9.97
C SER A 264 -0.64 3.77 -9.79
N TYR A 265 -0.46 4.74 -10.68
CA TYR A 265 -1.27 5.94 -10.81
C TYR A 265 -1.53 6.20 -12.30
N TYR A 266 -2.38 7.17 -12.61
CA TYR A 266 -2.63 7.59 -13.97
C TYR A 266 -1.32 7.95 -14.69
N GLY A 267 -0.95 7.11 -15.66
CA GLY A 267 0.19 7.33 -16.53
C GLY A 267 1.52 6.87 -15.96
N VAL A 268 1.54 6.19 -14.80
CA VAL A 268 2.79 5.65 -14.24
C VAL A 268 2.57 4.39 -13.39
N ASP A 269 3.38 3.36 -13.65
CA ASP A 269 3.55 2.24 -12.72
C ASP A 269 4.85 2.43 -11.94
N ASN A 270 4.79 2.40 -10.60
CA ASN A 270 5.98 2.45 -9.75
C ASN A 270 6.27 1.09 -9.13
N VAL A 271 7.27 0.39 -9.65
CA VAL A 271 7.68 -0.94 -9.19
C VAL A 271 8.84 -0.83 -8.21
N HIS A 272 8.65 -1.30 -7.00
CA HIS A 272 9.63 -1.35 -5.94
C HIS A 272 10.16 -2.78 -5.79
N LEU A 273 11.48 -2.95 -5.83
CA LEU A 273 12.14 -4.24 -5.60
C LEU A 273 12.45 -4.41 -4.12
N LEU A 274 11.51 -4.97 -3.36
CA LEU A 274 11.67 -5.18 -1.93
C LEU A 274 12.53 -6.42 -1.67
N ARG A 275 13.46 -6.32 -0.72
CA ARG A 275 14.22 -7.46 -0.18
C ARG A 275 13.41 -8.11 0.93
N PRO A 276 12.83 -9.31 0.70
CA PRO A 276 12.12 -10.00 1.76
C PRO A 276 13.12 -10.45 2.84
N LEU A 277 12.61 -10.80 4.03
CA LEU A 277 13.40 -11.18 5.21
C LEU A 277 14.36 -10.09 5.70
N THR A 278 14.08 -8.82 5.35
CA THR A 278 14.81 -7.64 5.83
C THR A 278 13.82 -6.58 6.29
N VAL A 279 14.25 -5.65 7.15
CA VAL A 279 13.46 -4.46 7.49
C VAL A 279 13.49 -3.51 6.29
N VAL A 280 12.32 -3.12 5.78
CA VAL A 280 12.22 -2.27 4.58
C VAL A 280 12.80 -0.89 4.87
N GLY A 281 13.74 -0.47 4.02
CA GLY A 281 14.35 0.85 4.03
C GLY A 281 14.15 1.58 2.70
N GLU A 282 15.25 2.12 2.18
CA GLU A 282 15.27 2.52 0.77
C GLU A 282 15.24 1.30 -0.13
N VAL A 283 14.60 1.41 -1.28
CA VAL A 283 14.41 0.31 -2.21
C VAL A 283 14.70 0.77 -3.65
N PRO A 284 15.22 -0.12 -4.52
CA PRO A 284 15.27 0.16 -5.94
C PRO A 284 13.85 0.31 -6.50
N ARG A 285 13.60 1.42 -7.21
CA ARG A 285 12.31 1.75 -7.85
C ARG A 285 12.49 1.90 -9.35
N LEU A 286 11.61 1.26 -10.11
CA LEU A 286 11.42 1.44 -11.54
C LEU A 286 10.08 2.14 -11.78
N ALA A 287 10.10 3.36 -12.31
CA ALA A 287 8.92 4.04 -12.81
C ALA A 287 8.77 3.79 -14.32
N VAL A 288 7.62 3.25 -14.75
CA VAL A 288 7.26 3.08 -16.16
C VAL A 288 6.16 4.08 -16.49
N HIS A 289 6.47 5.05 -17.34
CA HIS A 289 5.54 6.11 -17.72
C HIS A 289 4.79 5.73 -19.00
N TYR A 290 3.50 6.04 -19.01
CA TYR A 290 2.59 5.77 -20.11
C TYR A 290 1.92 7.05 -20.59
N ARG A 291 1.61 7.06 -21.89
CA ARG A 291 0.71 8.03 -22.50
C ARG A 291 -0.59 7.33 -22.91
N TYR A 292 -1.72 7.92 -22.59
CA TYR A 292 -3.04 7.44 -22.99
C TYR A 292 -3.57 8.14 -24.23
N GLN A 293 -4.11 7.36 -25.15
CA GLN A 293 -5.04 7.81 -26.17
C GLN A 293 -6.47 7.56 -25.67
N LEU A 294 -7.12 8.63 -25.20
CA LEU A 294 -8.46 8.58 -24.63
C LEU A 294 -9.54 8.71 -25.70
N SER A 295 -10.65 8.00 -25.50
CA SER A 295 -11.83 8.03 -26.38
C SER A 295 -13.10 7.73 -25.61
N ILE A 296 -14.24 8.25 -26.08
CA ILE A 296 -15.56 7.91 -25.55
C ILE A 296 -16.29 7.05 -26.57
N PRO A 297 -16.62 5.78 -26.23
CA PRO A 297 -17.44 4.94 -27.09
C PRO A 297 -18.79 5.59 -27.36
N LYS A 298 -19.29 5.52 -28.59
CA LYS A 298 -20.64 6.01 -28.90
C LYS A 298 -21.73 5.13 -28.26
N VAL A 299 -21.44 3.83 -28.12
CA VAL A 299 -22.28 2.88 -27.39
C VAL A 299 -21.76 2.75 -25.97
N GLN A 300 -22.58 3.18 -25.02
CA GLN A 300 -22.33 3.16 -23.59
C GLN A 300 -23.00 1.91 -23.00
N LYS A 301 -22.25 1.15 -22.20
CA LYS A 301 -22.74 -0.04 -21.52
C LYS A 301 -22.59 0.16 -20.02
N ASP A 302 -23.69 0.06 -19.31
CA ASP A 302 -23.71 0.01 -17.85
C ASP A 302 -23.84 -1.48 -17.49
N GLU A 303 -22.71 -2.12 -17.16
CA GLU A 303 -22.68 -3.55 -16.83
C GLU A 303 -23.42 -3.85 -15.52
N GLU A 304 -23.46 -2.91 -14.56
CA GLU A 304 -24.18 -3.07 -13.29
C GLU A 304 -25.70 -3.10 -13.51
N LYS A 305 -26.22 -2.19 -14.35
CA LYS A 305 -27.65 -2.13 -14.68
C LYS A 305 -28.04 -3.01 -15.85
N GLY A 306 -27.07 -3.60 -16.55
CA GLY A 306 -27.28 -4.37 -17.78
C GLY A 306 -27.87 -3.53 -18.92
N THR A 307 -27.66 -2.21 -18.92
CA THR A 307 -28.26 -1.31 -19.91
C THR A 307 -27.26 -0.91 -20.98
N VAL A 308 -27.78 -0.67 -22.20
CA VAL A 308 -27.00 -0.20 -23.33
C VAL A 308 -27.66 1.04 -23.90
N ALA A 309 -26.92 2.14 -23.99
CA ALA A 309 -27.37 3.40 -24.55
C ALA A 309 -26.46 3.83 -25.70
N THR A 310 -27.02 4.45 -26.73
CA THR A 310 -26.23 5.06 -27.81
C THR A 310 -26.29 6.57 -27.68
N LEU A 311 -25.12 7.20 -27.57
CA LEU A 311 -25.01 8.65 -27.52
C LEU A 311 -25.38 9.25 -28.88
N ASP A 312 -26.20 10.31 -28.85
CA ASP A 312 -26.44 11.10 -30.05
C ASP A 312 -25.14 11.78 -30.51
N SER A 313 -25.09 12.20 -31.78
CA SER A 313 -23.88 12.77 -32.38
C SER A 313 -23.45 14.10 -31.73
N THR A 314 -24.39 14.89 -31.23
CA THR A 314 -24.09 16.21 -30.64
C THR A 314 -23.42 16.03 -29.28
N LEU A 315 -24.01 15.19 -28.42
CA LEU A 315 -23.45 14.84 -27.13
C LEU A 315 -22.11 14.13 -27.26
N HIS A 316 -22.01 13.12 -28.14
CA HIS A 316 -20.76 12.39 -28.37
C HIS A 316 -19.62 13.30 -28.82
N ALA A 317 -19.90 14.24 -29.73
CA ALA A 317 -18.90 15.22 -30.18
C ALA A 317 -18.51 16.21 -29.07
N ALA A 318 -19.46 16.63 -28.24
CA ALA A 318 -19.19 17.50 -27.09
C ALA A 318 -18.27 16.83 -26.07
N LEU A 319 -18.58 15.60 -25.67
CA LEU A 319 -17.78 14.83 -24.73
C LEU A 319 -16.38 14.53 -25.29
N THR A 320 -16.27 14.20 -26.57
CA THR A 320 -14.97 13.97 -27.23
C THR A 320 -14.09 15.23 -27.23
N ARG A 321 -14.67 16.40 -27.52
CA ARG A 321 -13.94 17.68 -27.44
C ARG A 321 -13.52 18.03 -26.01
N ALA A 322 -14.37 17.75 -25.04
CA ALA A 322 -14.06 17.95 -23.63
C ALA A 322 -12.87 17.07 -23.21
N LEU A 323 -12.96 15.77 -23.49
CA LEU A 323 -11.94 14.77 -23.15
C LEU A 323 -10.55 15.11 -23.71
N ALA A 324 -10.47 15.74 -24.89
CA ALA A 324 -9.22 16.17 -25.48
C ALA A 324 -8.45 17.23 -24.66
N GLN A 325 -9.09 17.86 -23.66
CA GLN A 325 -8.43 18.78 -22.73
C GLN A 325 -7.74 18.05 -21.56
N ALA A 326 -8.07 16.77 -21.33
CA ALA A 326 -7.44 15.99 -20.28
C ALA A 326 -5.97 15.71 -20.61
N SER A 327 -5.15 15.66 -19.56
CA SER A 327 -3.77 15.20 -19.66
C SER A 327 -3.75 13.74 -20.12
N SER A 328 -2.78 13.39 -20.96
CA SER A 328 -2.56 12.00 -21.40
C SER A 328 -1.53 11.25 -20.57
N GLU A 329 -0.87 11.91 -19.60
CA GLU A 329 0.29 11.35 -18.89
C GLU A 329 0.22 11.50 -17.36
N VAL A 330 -0.57 12.43 -16.83
CA VAL A 330 -0.61 12.73 -15.38
C VAL A 330 -2.01 13.10 -14.92
N ALA A 331 -2.43 12.56 -13.77
CA ALA A 331 -3.59 13.03 -13.04
C ALA A 331 -3.31 14.34 -12.29
N ARG A 332 -4.35 14.96 -11.73
CA ARG A 332 -4.28 16.21 -10.96
C ARG A 332 -5.22 16.14 -9.75
N ASP A 333 -4.82 16.75 -8.65
CA ASP A 333 -5.68 16.76 -7.46
C ASP A 333 -6.99 17.53 -7.65
N ALA A 334 -7.95 17.26 -6.76
CA ALA A 334 -9.18 18.03 -6.62
C ALA A 334 -8.85 19.48 -6.22
N GLY A 335 -8.70 20.37 -7.20
CA GLY A 335 -8.42 21.80 -6.99
C GLY A 335 -9.50 22.69 -7.59
N SER A 336 -9.80 23.81 -6.93
CA SER A 336 -10.54 24.89 -7.59
C SER A 336 -9.64 25.55 -8.62
N MET A 337 -10.16 25.74 -9.83
CA MET A 337 -9.43 26.39 -10.92
C MET A 337 -9.35 27.91 -10.67
N ASP A 338 -8.34 28.59 -11.22
CA ASP A 338 -8.26 30.06 -11.15
C ASP A 338 -9.39 30.76 -11.93
N LYS A 339 -9.96 30.06 -12.91
CA LYS A 339 -11.04 30.55 -13.79
C LYS A 339 -12.21 29.57 -13.78
N PRO A 340 -13.46 30.07 -13.86
CA PRO A 340 -14.62 29.20 -13.89
C PRO A 340 -14.63 28.40 -15.20
N LEU A 341 -15.00 27.12 -15.11
CA LEU A 341 -15.14 26.21 -16.26
C LEU A 341 -16.34 26.62 -17.11
N CYS A 342 -17.47 26.96 -16.46
CA CYS A 342 -18.67 27.47 -17.10
C CYS A 342 -18.93 28.94 -16.75
N PRO A 343 -19.60 29.72 -17.62
CA PRO A 343 -20.00 31.09 -17.29
C PRO A 343 -20.83 31.13 -16.01
N VAL A 344 -20.45 32.00 -15.07
CA VAL A 344 -21.15 32.17 -13.79
C VAL A 344 -22.23 33.24 -13.96
N PRO A 345 -23.52 32.92 -13.79
CA PRO A 345 -24.58 33.93 -13.84
C PRO A 345 -24.42 34.97 -12.72
N ASP A 346 -24.79 36.23 -12.97
CA ASP A 346 -24.73 37.31 -11.97
C ASP A 346 -25.61 37.06 -10.74
N THR A 347 -26.60 36.17 -10.88
CA THR A 347 -27.48 35.72 -9.80
C THR A 347 -26.77 34.80 -8.81
N VAL A 348 -25.66 34.15 -9.19
CA VAL A 348 -24.92 33.21 -8.35
C VAL A 348 -23.88 33.96 -7.51
N LYS A 349 -24.04 33.90 -6.18
CA LYS A 349 -23.25 34.66 -5.21
C LYS A 349 -22.66 33.74 -4.14
N GLY A 350 -21.64 34.24 -3.43
CA GLY A 350 -21.04 33.52 -2.31
C GLY A 350 -20.46 32.17 -2.72
N ASP A 351 -20.66 31.18 -1.86
CA ASP A 351 -20.04 29.85 -1.96
C ASP A 351 -20.57 29.04 -3.16
N ASP A 352 -21.79 29.31 -3.64
CA ASP A 352 -22.39 28.64 -4.80
C ASP A 352 -21.59 28.87 -6.10
N ARG A 353 -20.78 29.94 -6.14
CA ARG A 353 -19.89 30.20 -7.28
C ARG A 353 -18.89 29.07 -7.46
N GLY A 354 -18.46 28.41 -6.38
CA GLY A 354 -17.48 27.32 -6.42
C GLY A 354 -17.91 26.16 -7.33
N ALA A 355 -19.21 25.90 -7.47
CA ALA A 355 -19.77 24.84 -8.31
C ALA A 355 -19.47 25.01 -9.81
N TYR A 356 -19.03 26.21 -10.23
CA TYR A 356 -18.64 26.54 -11.61
C TYR A 356 -17.13 26.42 -11.86
N TYR A 357 -16.30 26.28 -10.81
CA TYR A 357 -14.83 26.27 -10.92
C TYR A 357 -14.24 24.86 -10.88
N SER A 358 -14.95 23.90 -10.29
CA SER A 358 -14.56 22.49 -10.27
C SER A 358 -15.80 21.61 -10.19
N TYR A 359 -15.62 20.31 -10.41
CA TYR A 359 -16.69 19.33 -10.28
C TYR A 359 -17.05 19.07 -8.81
N GLY A 360 -16.13 19.31 -7.87
CA GLY A 360 -16.32 19.14 -6.43
C GLY A 360 -15.10 18.50 -5.75
N THR A 361 -15.25 18.04 -4.51
CA THR A 361 -14.19 17.29 -3.82
C THR A 361 -13.97 15.92 -4.46
N GLY A 362 -12.77 15.36 -4.32
CA GLY A 362 -12.48 13.99 -4.72
C GLY A 362 -12.96 12.95 -3.70
N HIS A 363 -12.64 11.69 -3.96
CA HIS A 363 -12.85 10.59 -3.03
C HIS A 363 -11.64 9.66 -3.11
N TYR A 364 -11.29 8.98 -2.01
CA TYR A 364 -10.06 8.17 -1.90
C TYR A 364 -10.01 6.94 -2.82
N THR A 365 -11.04 6.69 -3.64
CA THR A 365 -11.18 5.47 -4.45
C THR A 365 -10.90 5.69 -5.93
N PHE A 366 -10.52 6.89 -6.33
CA PHE A 366 -10.18 7.24 -7.70
C PHE A 366 -9.27 8.46 -7.73
N GLU A 367 -8.55 8.64 -8.83
CA GLU A 367 -7.84 9.87 -9.16
C GLU A 367 -8.74 10.79 -9.99
N ILE A 368 -8.50 12.09 -9.85
CA ILE A 368 -9.08 13.09 -10.76
C ILE A 368 -8.03 13.33 -11.83
N VAL A 369 -8.37 13.12 -13.10
CA VAL A 369 -7.45 13.40 -14.19
C VAL A 369 -7.57 14.87 -14.60
N ALA A 370 -8.80 15.34 -14.74
CA ALA A 370 -9.10 16.73 -15.07
C ALA A 370 -10.56 17.08 -14.81
N ASP A 371 -10.79 18.32 -14.36
CA ASP A 371 -12.09 18.99 -14.48
C ASP A 371 -12.08 19.88 -15.73
N MET A 372 -13.17 19.89 -16.49
CA MET A 372 -13.26 20.53 -17.80
C MET A 372 -14.67 20.99 -18.14
N PRO A 373 -14.85 22.04 -18.96
CA PRO A 373 -16.16 22.39 -19.47
C PRO A 373 -16.61 21.43 -20.58
N VAL A 374 -17.87 21.01 -20.53
CA VAL A 374 -18.52 20.25 -21.60
C VAL A 374 -19.62 21.11 -22.23
N TRP A 375 -19.45 21.45 -23.51
CA TRP A 375 -20.39 22.27 -24.25
C TRP A 375 -21.26 21.43 -25.19
N VAL A 376 -22.53 21.26 -24.81
CA VAL A 376 -23.56 20.60 -25.62
C VAL A 376 -24.47 21.68 -26.20
N GLY A 377 -24.27 21.98 -27.49
CA GLY A 377 -24.89 23.15 -28.11
C GLY A 377 -24.47 24.44 -27.41
N ARG A 378 -25.42 25.19 -26.85
CA ARG A 378 -25.16 26.44 -26.10
C ARG A 378 -25.08 26.25 -24.59
N GLN A 379 -25.29 25.03 -24.09
CA GLN A 379 -25.32 24.75 -22.66
C GLN A 379 -23.95 24.23 -22.20
N CYS A 380 -23.47 24.80 -21.09
CA CYS A 380 -22.23 24.41 -20.45
C CYS A 380 -22.50 23.50 -19.25
N TYR A 381 -21.74 22.43 -19.15
CA TYR A 381 -21.74 21.48 -18.05
C TYR A 381 -20.33 21.40 -17.44
N ILE A 382 -20.26 21.02 -16.17
CA ILE A 382 -19.01 20.70 -15.50
C ILE A 382 -18.74 19.22 -15.71
N GLY A 383 -17.62 18.92 -16.38
CA GLY A 383 -17.13 17.58 -16.60
C GLY A 383 -15.97 17.25 -15.67
N ARG A 384 -15.86 15.98 -15.27
CA ARG A 384 -14.72 15.42 -14.55
C ARG A 384 -14.32 14.09 -15.14
N LEU A 385 -13.07 13.98 -15.58
CA LEU A 385 -12.47 12.69 -15.91
C LEU A 385 -11.89 12.11 -14.61
N VAL A 386 -12.33 10.92 -14.24
CA VAL A 386 -11.75 10.11 -13.15
C VAL A 386 -11.17 8.83 -13.70
N ASP A 387 -10.22 8.27 -12.99
CA ASP A 387 -9.70 6.92 -13.22
C ASP A 387 -9.39 6.20 -11.91
N TRP A 388 -9.27 4.88 -11.97
CA TRP A 388 -8.99 4.04 -10.81
C TRP A 388 -7.50 3.69 -10.75
N PHE A 389 -6.67 4.70 -10.47
CA PHE A 389 -5.24 4.58 -10.20
C PHE A 389 -4.42 3.93 -11.34
N GLY A 390 -4.72 4.35 -12.58
CA GLY A 390 -4.14 3.78 -13.80
C GLY A 390 -4.56 2.34 -14.09
N GLY A 391 -5.55 1.81 -13.36
CA GLY A 391 -6.07 0.45 -13.52
C GLY A 391 -6.36 0.12 -14.98
N TYR A 392 -5.85 -1.01 -15.46
CA TYR A 392 -5.84 -1.33 -16.88
C TYR A 392 -6.08 -2.82 -17.15
N SER A 393 -6.87 -3.13 -18.19
CA SER A 393 -7.04 -4.51 -18.65
C SER A 393 -6.91 -4.63 -20.18
N PRO A 394 -6.55 -5.81 -20.71
CA PRO A 394 -6.56 -6.06 -22.15
C PRO A 394 -7.95 -5.89 -22.80
N LYS A 395 -9.02 -6.16 -22.04
CA LYS A 395 -10.41 -6.11 -22.53
C LYS A 395 -10.92 -4.67 -22.62
N ASP A 396 -10.69 -3.88 -21.57
CA ASP A 396 -11.38 -2.61 -21.36
C ASP A 396 -10.45 -1.40 -21.58
N GLY A 397 -9.13 -1.61 -21.50
CA GLY A 397 -8.14 -0.54 -21.49
C GLY A 397 -8.07 0.10 -20.10
N LEU A 398 -7.82 1.41 -20.05
CA LEU A 398 -7.88 2.19 -18.83
C LEU A 398 -9.30 2.15 -18.22
N PHE A 399 -9.38 1.85 -16.93
CA PHE A 399 -10.60 2.02 -16.15
C PHE A 399 -10.79 3.50 -15.83
N ALA A 400 -11.61 4.19 -16.64
CA ALA A 400 -11.89 5.61 -16.49
C ALA A 400 -13.34 5.96 -16.87
N GLN A 401 -13.82 7.05 -16.29
CA GLN A 401 -15.15 7.59 -16.57
C GLN A 401 -15.10 9.12 -16.69
N LEU A 402 -15.92 9.64 -17.59
CA LEU A 402 -16.22 11.06 -17.66
C LEU A 402 -17.58 11.31 -17.00
N TRP A 403 -17.57 12.05 -15.91
CA TRP A 403 -18.77 12.49 -15.23
C TRP A 403 -19.14 13.88 -15.70
N MET A 404 -20.43 14.18 -15.78
CA MET A 404 -20.95 15.45 -16.27
C MET A 404 -22.17 15.85 -15.45
N ARG A 405 -22.18 17.08 -14.93
CA ARG A 405 -23.32 17.66 -14.22
C ARG A 405 -23.55 19.11 -14.65
N LYS A 406 -24.72 19.64 -14.35
CA LYS A 406 -24.93 21.09 -14.47
C LYS A 406 -24.19 21.80 -13.33
N PRO A 407 -23.71 23.04 -13.53
CA PRO A 407 -23.14 23.82 -12.44
C PRO A 407 -24.10 23.98 -11.25
N GLU A 408 -25.37 24.26 -11.52
CA GLU A 408 -26.42 24.50 -10.54
C GLU A 408 -27.06 23.25 -9.92
N ASP A 409 -26.80 22.06 -10.48
CA ASP A 409 -27.39 20.80 -10.02
C ASP A 409 -26.27 19.76 -9.83
N GLN A 410 -25.88 19.57 -8.57
CA GLN A 410 -24.84 18.62 -8.19
C GLN A 410 -25.35 17.20 -7.96
N GLU A 411 -26.66 17.00 -7.89
CA GLU A 411 -27.27 15.71 -7.61
C GLU A 411 -27.50 14.91 -8.89
N GLN A 412 -27.82 15.58 -10.01
CA GLN A 412 -28.06 14.92 -11.30
C GLN A 412 -26.78 14.81 -12.14
N ALA A 413 -25.87 13.95 -11.70
CA ALA A 413 -24.67 13.60 -12.47
C ALA A 413 -24.96 12.50 -13.52
N GLN A 414 -24.46 12.69 -14.73
CA GLN A 414 -24.41 11.70 -15.79
C GLN A 414 -22.99 11.14 -15.89
N THR A 415 -22.85 9.85 -16.14
CA THR A 415 -21.55 9.19 -16.26
C THR A 415 -21.41 8.53 -17.62
N TYR A 416 -20.20 8.58 -18.18
CA TYR A 416 -19.86 7.98 -19.46
C TYR A 416 -18.57 7.19 -19.33
N SER A 417 -18.57 5.97 -19.85
CA SER A 417 -17.38 5.14 -19.98
C SER A 417 -16.36 5.82 -20.92
N VAL A 418 -15.11 5.83 -20.49
CA VAL A 418 -13.96 6.27 -21.28
C VAL A 418 -13.08 5.06 -21.55
N LYS A 419 -12.58 4.94 -22.78
CA LYS A 419 -11.53 3.98 -23.14
C LYS A 419 -10.21 4.71 -23.29
N GLY A 420 -9.17 4.23 -22.62
CA GLY A 420 -7.81 4.69 -22.82
C GLY A 420 -6.92 3.55 -23.34
N LEU A 421 -6.30 3.74 -24.50
CA LEU A 421 -5.19 2.88 -24.95
C LEU A 421 -3.89 3.48 -24.42
N ARG A 422 -3.13 2.72 -23.63
CA ARG A 422 -1.84 3.19 -23.12
C ARG A 422 -0.68 2.79 -24.02
N THR A 423 0.38 3.59 -24.01
CA THR A 423 1.67 3.30 -24.66
C THR A 423 2.78 3.70 -23.71
N ALA A 424 3.70 2.79 -23.41
CA ALA A 424 4.85 3.10 -22.56
C ALA A 424 5.82 4.07 -23.28
N VAL A 425 6.06 5.23 -22.67
CA VAL A 425 6.84 6.33 -23.27
C VAL A 425 8.19 6.55 -22.58
N GLY A 426 8.35 6.16 -21.32
CA GLY A 426 9.60 6.35 -20.59
C GLY A 426 9.77 5.39 -19.42
N ILE A 427 11.02 5.15 -19.04
CA ILE A 427 11.38 4.27 -17.93
C ILE A 427 12.48 4.94 -17.11
N LYS A 428 12.28 5.07 -15.79
CA LYS A 428 13.23 5.70 -14.88
C LYS A 428 13.56 4.78 -13.71
N ALA A 429 14.85 4.53 -13.50
CA ALA A 429 15.36 3.81 -12.34
C ALA A 429 15.79 4.81 -11.25
N SER A 430 15.51 4.50 -9.99
CA SER A 430 15.91 5.31 -8.83
C SER A 430 16.01 4.44 -7.58
N ILE A 431 16.54 5.01 -6.50
CA ILE A 431 16.47 4.43 -5.16
C ILE A 431 15.80 5.46 -4.27
N GLY A 432 14.85 5.04 -3.45
CA GLY A 432 14.14 5.93 -2.55
C GLY A 432 13.29 5.14 -1.56
N LYS A 433 12.51 5.84 -0.76
CA LYS A 433 11.50 5.20 0.09
C LYS A 433 10.48 4.48 -0.78
N MET A 434 9.97 3.36 -0.28
CA MET A 434 8.83 2.69 -0.88
C MET A 434 7.59 3.57 -0.69
N GLU A 435 6.90 3.87 -1.78
CA GLU A 435 5.58 4.51 -1.75
C GLU A 435 4.54 3.42 -1.43
N GLY A 436 3.87 3.52 -0.28
CA GLY A 436 2.76 2.67 0.13
C GLY A 436 1.49 3.49 0.40
N ASP A 437 0.48 2.91 1.06
CA ASP A 437 -0.82 3.58 1.32
C ASP A 437 -0.79 4.81 2.24
N ASN A 438 0.38 5.21 2.74
CA ASN A 438 0.51 6.34 3.66
C ASN A 438 1.57 7.33 3.16
N ASP A 439 1.19 8.13 2.18
CA ASP A 439 1.59 9.55 2.12
C ASP A 439 0.47 10.43 2.73
N MET A 440 -0.05 9.99 3.89
CA MET A 440 -0.65 10.87 4.89
C MET A 440 0.21 10.87 6.16
#